data_AF-B5W3L7-F1
#
_entry.id   AF-B5W3L7-F1
#
_cell.length_a   1.000
_cell.length_b   1.000
_cell.length_c   1.000
_cell.angle_alpha   90.00
_cell.angle_beta   90.00
_cell.angle_gamma   90.00
#
_symmetry.space_group_name_H-M   'P 1'
#
loop_
_entity.id
_entity.type
_entity.pdbx_description
1 polymer ?
#
loop_
_entity_poly.entity_id
_entity_poly.type
_entity_poly.pdbx_seq_one_letter_code
_entity_poly.pdbx_strand_id
1 'polypeptide(L)'
;MNDAADSNIPERLAPEVLEVASRLYQEAIDSYSIAELQEAGAEVSIPPEFIEKAIAEIEKQRQLEAIAQQKATQLKSGLTLGGIVFAVVTVLWTIVTYNLISARYQQTQASWSQVENQLQRRADLIPNLLAVTQAQAQHEQQIINLLIESREQFLQANSASEKLVANDEMNLAIGQFNQYVVSQPQLGYSPAFIGLMYELAGTENRIATERQRYNQTVQEYNQYLQRFPNSIVAAIFGFEEKPFFRAENTQVPKIE
;
A
#
# COMPACT_ATOMS: atom_id res chain seq x y z
N MET A 1 -57.73 -74.77 -3.50
CA MET A 1 -57.74 -73.36 -3.95
C MET A 1 -58.19 -72.55 -2.74
N ASN A 2 -57.41 -71.65 -2.14
CA ASN A 2 -56.45 -70.70 -2.70
C ASN A 2 -55.29 -70.45 -1.71
N ASP A 3 -54.10 -70.21 -2.25
CA ASP A 3 -52.82 -70.00 -1.56
C ASP A 3 -52.84 -68.82 -0.57
N ALA A 4 -52.23 -69.04 0.60
CA ALA A 4 -51.73 -67.96 1.45
C ALA A 4 -50.48 -67.38 0.78
N ALA A 5 -50.67 -66.28 0.04
CA ALA A 5 -49.58 -65.54 -0.58
C ALA A 5 -48.60 -65.05 0.49
N ASP A 6 -47.36 -65.50 0.37
CA ASP A 6 -46.17 -65.11 1.11
C ASP A 6 -46.10 -63.57 1.25
N SER A 7 -46.21 -63.09 2.47
CA SER A 7 -46.26 -61.66 2.84
C SER A 7 -44.87 -61.09 3.13
N ASN A 8 -43.83 -61.70 2.57
CA ASN A 8 -42.47 -61.17 2.62
C ASN A 8 -42.17 -60.32 1.39
N ILE A 9 -41.84 -59.05 1.63
CA ILE A 9 -41.33 -58.16 0.60
C ILE A 9 -40.00 -58.75 0.09
N PRO A 10 -39.83 -58.97 -1.22
CA PRO A 10 -38.57 -59.48 -1.77
C PRO A 10 -37.40 -58.60 -1.34
N GLU A 11 -36.33 -59.19 -0.81
CA GLU A 11 -35.17 -58.48 -0.23
C GLU A 11 -34.53 -57.46 -1.21
N ARG A 12 -34.67 -57.72 -2.52
CA ARG A 12 -34.25 -56.82 -3.61
C ARG A 12 -35.03 -55.49 -3.71
N LEU A 13 -36.24 -55.43 -3.16
CA LEU A 13 -37.10 -54.24 -3.15
C LEU A 13 -37.07 -53.50 -1.80
N ALA A 14 -36.44 -54.08 -0.77
CA ALA A 14 -36.37 -53.50 0.57
C ALA A 14 -35.80 -52.07 0.63
N PRO A 15 -34.69 -51.72 -0.06
CA PRO A 15 -34.14 -50.35 0.04
C PRO A 15 -35.04 -49.29 -0.62
N GLU A 16 -35.66 -49.62 -1.76
CA GLU A 16 -36.57 -48.71 -2.47
C GLU A 16 -37.87 -48.49 -1.69
N VAL A 17 -38.40 -49.55 -1.08
CA VAL A 17 -39.55 -49.46 -0.17
C VAL A 17 -39.19 -48.64 1.07
N LEU A 18 -37.99 -48.79 1.63
CA LEU A 18 -37.56 -48.03 2.80
C LEU A 18 -37.36 -46.55 2.47
N GLU A 19 -36.83 -46.22 1.30
CA GLU A 19 -36.67 -44.83 0.83
C GLU A 19 -38.03 -44.18 0.60
N VAL A 20 -38.93 -44.85 -0.11
CA VAL A 20 -40.30 -44.37 -0.33
C VAL A 20 -41.06 -44.27 0.98
N ALA A 21 -40.93 -45.24 1.88
CA ALA A 21 -41.53 -45.18 3.21
C ALA A 21 -40.93 -44.04 4.04
N SER A 22 -39.62 -43.79 3.99
CA SER A 22 -38.99 -42.68 4.70
C SER A 22 -39.45 -41.32 4.15
N ARG A 23 -39.61 -41.22 2.84
CA ARG A 23 -40.11 -40.01 2.18
C ARG A 23 -41.58 -39.78 2.53
N LEU A 24 -42.41 -40.81 2.42
CA LEU A 24 -43.83 -40.75 2.81
C LEU A 24 -44.00 -40.49 4.31
N TYR A 25 -43.12 -41.02 5.14
CA TYR A 25 -43.13 -40.79 6.60
C TYR A 25 -42.68 -39.37 6.95
N GLN A 26 -41.67 -38.83 6.27
CA GLN A 26 -41.26 -37.42 6.40
C GLN A 26 -42.34 -36.48 5.88
N GLU A 27 -42.93 -36.80 4.73
CA GLU A 27 -44.04 -36.06 4.15
C GLU A 27 -45.27 -36.11 5.06
N ALA A 28 -45.60 -37.26 5.65
CA ALA A 28 -46.68 -37.42 6.62
C ALA A 28 -46.46 -36.59 7.90
N ILE A 29 -45.26 -36.62 8.49
CA ILE A 29 -44.94 -35.82 9.70
C ILE A 29 -45.07 -34.32 9.43
N ASP A 30 -44.70 -33.87 8.24
CA ASP A 30 -44.83 -32.46 7.83
C ASP A 30 -46.23 -32.10 7.29
N SER A 31 -47.07 -33.09 6.94
CA SER A 31 -48.37 -32.88 6.28
C SER A 31 -49.59 -33.06 7.16
N TYR A 32 -49.51 -33.66 8.36
CA TYR A 32 -50.70 -33.81 9.19
C TYR A 32 -51.26 -32.45 9.55
N SER A 33 -52.37 -32.10 8.92
CA SER A 33 -53.10 -30.89 9.24
C SER A 33 -53.70 -31.05 10.64
N ILE A 34 -53.85 -29.94 11.36
CA ILE A 34 -54.46 -29.96 12.69
C ILE A 34 -55.84 -30.62 12.65
N ALA A 35 -56.55 -30.49 11.53
CA ALA A 35 -57.83 -31.16 11.26
C ALA A 35 -57.70 -32.69 11.15
N GLU A 36 -56.68 -33.21 10.46
CA GLU A 36 -56.43 -34.65 10.35
C GLU A 36 -56.02 -35.27 11.69
N LEU A 37 -55.28 -34.53 12.52
CA LEU A 37 -54.92 -34.97 13.88
C LEU A 37 -56.15 -35.02 14.81
N GLN A 38 -57.10 -34.10 14.62
CA GLN A 38 -58.38 -34.11 15.33
C GLN A 38 -59.26 -35.28 14.88
N GLU A 39 -59.31 -35.56 13.57
CA GLU A 39 -60.07 -36.66 12.98
C GLU A 39 -59.52 -38.03 13.42
N ALA A 40 -58.20 -38.23 13.35
CA ALA A 40 -57.55 -39.47 13.76
C ALA A 40 -57.62 -39.70 15.29
N GLY A 41 -57.55 -38.63 16.10
CA GLY A 41 -57.70 -38.72 17.55
C GLY A 41 -59.12 -39.09 17.99
N ALA A 42 -60.13 -38.65 17.23
CA ALA A 42 -61.53 -39.02 17.46
C ALA A 42 -61.80 -40.50 17.13
N GLU A 43 -61.13 -41.06 16.11
CA GLU A 43 -61.25 -42.47 15.72
C GLU A 43 -60.72 -43.44 16.80
N VAL A 44 -59.69 -43.04 17.56
CA VAL A 44 -59.05 -43.85 18.61
C VAL A 44 -59.67 -43.60 20.01
N SER A 45 -60.78 -42.85 20.11
CA SER A 45 -61.46 -42.52 21.38
C SER A 45 -60.57 -41.80 22.41
N ILE A 46 -59.61 -40.98 21.98
CA ILE A 46 -58.82 -40.13 22.87
C ILE A 46 -59.70 -38.97 23.36
N PRO A 47 -59.75 -38.66 24.68
CA PRO A 47 -60.57 -37.55 25.17
C PRO A 47 -60.13 -36.22 24.50
N PRO A 48 -61.09 -35.39 24.05
CA PRO A 48 -60.82 -34.21 23.23
C PRO A 48 -59.92 -33.17 23.92
N GLU A 49 -59.94 -33.11 25.25
CA GLU A 49 -59.08 -32.22 26.05
C GLU A 49 -57.58 -32.48 25.83
N PHE A 50 -57.17 -33.75 25.64
CA PHE A 50 -55.77 -34.09 25.40
C PHE A 50 -55.35 -33.77 23.95
N ILE A 51 -56.28 -33.91 23.01
CA ILE A 51 -56.07 -33.58 21.59
C ILE A 51 -55.86 -32.07 21.44
N GLU A 52 -56.72 -31.25 22.06
CA GLU A 52 -56.62 -29.78 22.02
C GLU A 52 -55.33 -29.28 22.68
N LYS A 53 -54.95 -29.84 23.83
CA LYS A 53 -53.70 -29.48 24.51
C LYS A 53 -52.46 -29.88 23.70
N ALA A 54 -52.49 -31.05 23.04
CA ALA A 54 -51.40 -31.49 22.18
C ALA A 54 -51.26 -30.59 20.94
N ILE A 55 -52.37 -30.20 20.32
CA ILE A 55 -52.40 -29.26 19.19
C ILE A 55 -51.84 -27.90 19.61
N ALA A 56 -52.30 -27.35 20.74
CA ALA A 56 -51.83 -26.06 21.24
C ALA A 56 -50.31 -26.04 21.51
N GLU A 57 -49.76 -27.14 22.04
CA GLU A 57 -48.31 -27.26 22.26
C GLU A 57 -47.55 -27.37 20.93
N ILE A 58 -48.07 -28.14 19.95
CA ILE A 58 -47.48 -28.26 18.60
C ILE A 58 -47.50 -26.91 17.87
N GLU A 59 -48.61 -26.17 17.93
CA GLU A 59 -48.72 -24.83 17.33
C GLU A 59 -47.72 -23.86 17.96
N LYS A 60 -47.63 -23.86 19.30
CA LYS A 60 -46.69 -23.02 20.04
C LYS A 60 -45.24 -23.38 19.68
N GLN A 61 -44.92 -24.67 19.55
CA GLN A 61 -43.60 -25.12 19.13
C GLN A 61 -43.30 -24.69 17.69
N ARG A 62 -44.25 -24.88 16.75
CA ARG A 62 -44.13 -24.40 15.36
C ARG A 62 -43.95 -22.89 15.28
N GLN A 63 -44.67 -22.12 16.11
CA GLN A 63 -44.51 -20.67 16.19
C GLN A 63 -43.12 -20.28 16.71
N LEU A 64 -42.62 -20.94 17.76
CA LEU A 64 -41.28 -20.71 18.29
C LEU A 64 -40.19 -21.05 17.26
N GLU A 65 -40.34 -22.16 16.54
CA GLU A 65 -39.44 -22.58 15.46
C GLU A 65 -39.50 -21.61 14.27
N ALA A 66 -40.68 -21.16 13.85
CA ALA A 66 -40.85 -20.17 12.79
C ALA A 66 -40.21 -18.82 13.17
N ILE A 67 -40.41 -18.35 14.41
CA ILE A 67 -39.76 -17.13 14.92
C ILE A 67 -38.24 -17.30 14.95
N ALA A 68 -37.74 -18.48 15.37
CA ALA A 68 -36.31 -18.78 15.37
C ALA A 68 -35.72 -18.82 13.96
N GLN A 69 -36.42 -19.42 12.99
CA GLN A 69 -36.03 -19.46 11.58
C GLN A 69 -36.04 -18.07 10.94
N GLN A 70 -37.05 -17.23 11.25
CA GLN A 70 -37.10 -15.83 10.79
C GLN A 70 -35.93 -15.02 11.35
N LYS A 71 -35.63 -15.12 12.65
CA LYS A 71 -34.48 -14.45 13.27
C LYS A 71 -33.16 -14.92 12.66
N ALA A 72 -32.98 -16.22 12.44
CA ALA A 72 -31.77 -16.76 11.82
C ALA A 72 -31.57 -16.25 10.38
N THR A 73 -32.66 -16.11 9.61
CA THR A 73 -32.61 -15.58 8.24
C THR A 73 -32.27 -14.08 8.24
N GLN A 74 -32.87 -13.29 9.15
CA GLN A 74 -32.55 -11.86 9.30
C GLN A 74 -31.10 -11.62 9.75
N LEU A 75 -30.56 -12.47 10.62
CA LEU A 75 -29.16 -12.39 11.04
C LEU A 75 -28.20 -12.73 9.89
N LYS A 76 -28.51 -13.76 9.10
CA LYS A 76 -27.71 -14.13 7.92
C LYS A 76 -27.71 -13.03 6.86
N SER A 77 -28.86 -12.43 6.54
CA SER A 77 -28.95 -11.33 5.57
C SER A 77 -28.27 -10.05 6.08
N GLY A 78 -28.33 -9.76 7.38
CA GLY A 78 -27.57 -8.67 8.00
C GLY A 78 -26.06 -8.89 7.92
N LEU A 79 -25.59 -10.11 8.16
CA LEU A 79 -24.17 -10.47 8.09
C LEU A 79 -23.62 -10.38 6.66
N THR A 80 -24.36 -10.86 5.66
CA THR A 80 -23.94 -10.77 4.25
C THR A 80 -23.89 -9.33 3.76
N LEU A 81 -24.89 -8.51 4.10
CA LEU A 81 -24.90 -7.09 3.77
C LEU A 81 -23.73 -6.35 4.45
N GLY A 82 -23.49 -6.63 5.73
CA GLY A 82 -22.36 -6.08 6.48
C GLY A 82 -21.01 -6.45 5.86
N GLY A 83 -20.83 -7.70 5.43
CA GLY A 83 -19.63 -8.17 4.74
C GLY A 83 -19.39 -7.47 3.39
N ILE A 84 -20.45 -7.29 2.59
CA ILE A 84 -20.35 -6.57 1.31
C ILE A 84 -19.97 -5.11 1.54
N VAL A 85 -20.63 -4.42 2.49
CA VAL A 85 -20.31 -3.03 2.82
C VAL A 85 -18.86 -2.90 3.29
N PHE A 86 -18.40 -3.79 4.16
CA PHE A 86 -17.01 -3.80 4.63
C PHE A 86 -16.01 -4.01 3.48
N ALA A 87 -16.30 -4.93 2.56
CA ALA A 87 -15.47 -5.16 1.38
C ALA A 87 -15.40 -3.92 0.48
N VAL A 88 -16.55 -3.28 0.19
CA VAL A 88 -16.61 -2.06 -0.62
C VAL A 88 -15.82 -0.92 0.02
N VAL A 89 -16.00 -0.70 1.33
CA VAL A 89 -15.26 0.34 2.07
C VAL A 89 -13.76 0.07 2.03
N THR A 90 -13.32 -1.18 2.19
CA THR A 90 -11.90 -1.54 2.15
C THR A 90 -11.29 -1.31 0.77
N VAL A 91 -12.01 -1.65 -0.30
CA VAL A 91 -11.57 -1.40 -1.68
C VAL A 91 -11.47 0.08 -1.97
N LEU A 92 -12.50 0.87 -1.64
CA LEU A 92 -12.50 2.32 -1.84
C LEU A 92 -11.36 2.99 -1.05
N TRP A 93 -11.17 2.60 0.21
CA TRP A 93 -10.07 3.10 1.04
C TRP A 93 -8.71 2.78 0.43
N THR A 94 -8.51 1.57 -0.09
CA THR A 94 -7.26 1.14 -0.74
C THR A 94 -6.97 2.00 -1.98
N ILE A 95 -7.97 2.23 -2.84
CA ILE A 95 -7.83 3.04 -4.05
C ILE A 95 -7.46 4.49 -3.71
N VAL A 96 -8.13 5.10 -2.73
CA VAL A 96 -7.84 6.47 -2.30
C VAL A 96 -6.43 6.55 -1.71
N THR A 97 -6.07 5.61 -0.85
CA THR A 97 -4.74 5.57 -0.22
C THR A 97 -3.64 5.39 -1.25
N TYR A 98 -3.79 4.46 -2.18
CA TYR A 98 -2.84 4.24 -3.29
C TYR A 98 -2.60 5.53 -4.08
N ASN A 99 -3.67 6.22 -4.49
CA ASN A 99 -3.57 7.46 -5.25
C ASN A 99 -2.85 8.57 -4.45
N LEU A 100 -3.12 8.66 -3.15
CA LEU A 100 -2.45 9.64 -2.27
C LEU A 100 -0.96 9.32 -2.08
N ILE A 101 -0.58 8.05 -1.90
CA ILE A 101 0.83 7.64 -1.84
C ILE A 101 1.51 7.98 -3.18
N SER A 102 0.89 7.63 -4.30
CA SER A 102 1.43 7.90 -5.64
C SER A 102 1.59 9.39 -5.91
N ALA A 103 0.64 10.23 -5.49
CA ALA A 103 0.73 11.67 -5.65
C ALA A 103 1.91 12.26 -4.86
N ARG A 104 2.09 11.82 -3.60
CA ARG A 104 3.23 12.23 -2.77
C ARG A 104 4.57 11.75 -3.35
N TYR A 105 4.61 10.52 -3.87
CA TYR A 105 5.77 9.99 -4.57
C TYR A 105 6.16 10.87 -5.77
N GLN A 106 5.19 11.23 -6.62
CA GLN A 106 5.43 12.12 -7.76
C GLN A 106 5.92 13.51 -7.32
N GLN A 107 5.39 14.04 -6.21
CA GLN A 107 5.85 15.30 -5.64
C GLN A 107 7.32 15.21 -5.18
N THR A 108 7.70 14.11 -4.53
CA THR A 108 9.10 13.85 -4.15
C THR A 108 10.00 13.78 -5.39
N GLN A 109 9.60 13.05 -6.43
CA GLN A 109 10.33 12.98 -7.69
C GLN A 109 10.49 14.36 -8.36
N ALA A 110 9.42 15.15 -8.40
CA ALA A 110 9.46 16.49 -8.97
C ALA A 110 10.43 17.41 -8.21
N SER A 111 10.43 17.36 -6.88
CA SER A 111 11.39 18.11 -6.06
C SER A 111 12.83 17.63 -6.24
N TRP A 112 13.05 16.32 -6.43
CA TRP A 112 14.37 15.78 -6.76
C TRP A 112 14.88 16.33 -8.09
N SER A 113 14.03 16.39 -9.14
CA SER A 113 14.41 16.97 -10.42
C SER A 113 14.83 18.44 -10.31
N GLN A 114 14.26 19.21 -9.37
CA GLN A 114 14.71 20.59 -9.13
C GLN A 114 16.12 20.65 -8.54
N VAL A 115 16.43 19.76 -7.59
CA VAL A 115 17.79 19.60 -7.05
C VAL A 115 18.75 19.25 -8.18
N GLU A 116 18.42 18.23 -8.97
CA GLU A 116 19.24 17.74 -10.07
C GLU A 116 19.54 18.83 -11.11
N ASN A 117 18.56 19.68 -11.44
CA ASN A 117 18.77 20.82 -12.33
C ASN A 117 19.83 21.80 -11.80
N GLN A 118 19.86 22.06 -10.49
CA GLN A 118 20.86 22.95 -9.90
C GLN A 118 22.24 22.28 -9.84
N LEU A 119 22.29 20.97 -9.55
CA LEU A 119 23.53 20.19 -9.60
C LEU A 119 24.12 20.18 -11.02
N GLN A 120 23.27 19.97 -12.04
CA GLN A 120 23.68 20.02 -13.44
C GLN A 120 24.22 21.40 -13.82
N ARG A 121 23.50 22.48 -13.45
CA ARG A 121 23.97 23.85 -13.69
C ARG A 121 25.36 24.07 -13.11
N ARG A 122 25.64 23.56 -11.91
CA ARG A 122 26.96 23.68 -11.29
C ARG A 122 28.05 22.97 -12.12
N ALA A 123 27.78 21.75 -12.59
CA ALA A 123 28.68 21.02 -13.47
C ALA A 123 28.88 21.72 -14.84
N ASP A 124 27.86 22.42 -15.33
CA ASP A 124 27.90 23.19 -16.58
C ASP A 124 28.72 24.49 -16.45
N LEU A 125 28.94 25.00 -15.23
CA LEU A 125 29.79 26.16 -14.97
C LEU A 125 31.28 25.82 -14.91
N ILE A 126 31.64 24.54 -14.72
CA ILE A 126 33.04 24.11 -14.63
C ILE A 126 33.84 24.44 -15.91
N PRO A 127 33.36 24.18 -17.14
CA PRO A 127 34.09 24.57 -18.35
C PRO A 127 34.42 26.06 -18.42
N ASN A 128 33.51 26.93 -17.96
CA ASN A 128 33.77 28.37 -17.87
C ASN A 128 34.87 28.67 -16.83
N LEU A 129 34.88 27.92 -15.72
CA LEU A 129 35.93 28.03 -14.69
C LEU A 129 37.29 27.64 -15.24
N LEU A 130 37.34 26.56 -16.03
CA LEU A 130 38.55 26.10 -16.70
C LEU A 130 39.06 27.15 -17.70
N ALA A 131 38.19 27.74 -18.51
CA ALA A 131 38.58 28.76 -19.49
C ALA A 131 39.20 30.00 -18.81
N VAL A 132 38.60 30.49 -17.72
CA VAL A 132 39.13 31.64 -16.97
C VAL A 132 40.45 31.27 -16.28
N THR A 133 40.55 30.06 -15.73
CA THR A 133 41.77 29.57 -15.08
C THR A 133 42.89 29.41 -16.09
N GLN A 134 42.65 28.78 -17.25
CA GLN A 134 43.64 28.60 -18.31
C GLN A 134 44.14 29.94 -18.88
N ALA A 135 43.30 30.97 -18.93
CA ALA A 135 43.71 32.29 -19.40
C ALA A 135 44.72 32.98 -18.45
N GLN A 136 44.66 32.69 -17.14
CA GLN A 136 45.44 33.41 -16.11
C GLN A 136 46.46 32.52 -15.38
N ALA A 137 46.37 31.20 -15.51
CA ALA A 137 47.13 30.19 -14.75
C ALA A 137 47.44 28.94 -15.62
N GLN A 138 48.17 29.14 -16.71
CA GLN A 138 48.44 28.11 -17.74
C GLN A 138 49.21 26.87 -17.24
N HIS A 139 49.93 26.97 -16.12
CA HIS A 139 50.81 25.89 -15.63
C HIS A 139 50.19 25.00 -14.56
N GLU A 140 48.92 25.19 -14.20
CA GLU A 140 48.33 24.60 -13.00
C GLU A 140 47.42 23.43 -13.36
N GLN A 141 48.06 22.41 -13.93
CA GLN A 141 47.40 21.22 -14.48
C GLN A 141 46.71 20.39 -13.40
N GLN A 142 47.26 20.35 -12.18
CA GLN A 142 46.69 19.56 -11.09
C GLN A 142 45.27 20.04 -10.75
N ILE A 143 45.05 21.35 -10.61
CA ILE A 143 43.74 21.88 -10.23
C ILE A 143 42.73 21.83 -11.39
N ILE A 144 43.22 22.02 -12.62
CA ILE A 144 42.42 21.87 -13.85
C ILE A 144 41.91 20.43 -13.97
N ASN A 145 42.78 19.44 -13.82
CA ASN A 145 42.41 18.03 -13.91
C ASN A 145 41.42 17.65 -12.80
N LEU A 146 41.62 18.11 -11.56
CA LEU A 146 40.69 17.85 -10.46
C LEU A 146 39.26 18.36 -10.77
N LEU A 147 39.14 19.54 -11.37
CA LEU A 147 37.85 20.09 -11.79
C LEU A 147 37.22 19.32 -12.96
N ILE A 148 38.04 18.87 -13.92
CA ILE A 148 37.58 18.04 -15.04
C ILE A 148 37.08 16.69 -14.52
N GLU A 149 37.87 16.00 -13.72
CA GLU A 149 37.57 14.67 -13.17
C GLU A 149 36.29 14.71 -12.33
N SER A 150 36.16 15.68 -11.41
CA SER A 150 34.96 15.83 -10.59
C SER A 150 33.70 16.10 -11.43
N ARG A 151 33.81 16.87 -12.52
CA ARG A 151 32.72 17.06 -13.48
C ARG A 151 32.36 15.76 -14.19
N GLU A 152 33.36 15.02 -14.66
CA GLU A 152 33.15 13.76 -15.36
C GLU A 152 32.49 12.72 -14.47
N GLN A 153 32.93 12.58 -13.21
CA GLN A 153 32.30 11.74 -12.19
C GLN A 153 30.82 12.10 -12.01
N PHE A 154 30.49 13.40 -11.92
CA PHE A 154 29.11 13.86 -11.82
C PHE A 154 28.27 13.51 -13.06
N LEU A 155 28.83 13.64 -14.26
CA LEU A 155 28.11 13.32 -15.49
C LEU A 155 27.93 11.81 -15.72
N GLN A 156 28.81 10.98 -15.16
CA GLN A 156 28.72 9.52 -15.22
C GLN A 156 27.74 8.94 -14.19
N ALA A 157 27.41 9.70 -13.14
CA ALA A 157 26.44 9.29 -12.13
C ALA A 157 25.01 9.22 -12.70
N ASN A 158 24.38 8.04 -12.60
CA ASN A 158 23.05 7.78 -13.15
C ASN A 158 21.96 7.75 -12.09
N SER A 159 22.31 7.36 -10.86
CA SER A 159 21.36 7.32 -9.75
C SER A 159 21.39 8.60 -8.92
N ALA A 160 20.29 8.88 -8.22
CA ALA A 160 20.22 10.00 -7.29
C ALA A 160 21.35 9.93 -6.24
N SER A 161 21.60 8.75 -5.69
CA SER A 161 22.67 8.51 -4.71
C SER A 161 24.06 8.77 -5.28
N GLU A 162 24.34 8.28 -6.50
CA GLU A 162 25.63 8.53 -7.16
C GLU A 162 25.84 10.03 -7.42
N LYS A 163 24.79 10.74 -7.85
CA LYS A 163 24.88 12.19 -8.11
C LYS A 163 25.16 13.00 -6.85
N LEU A 164 24.69 12.53 -5.69
CA LEU A 164 25.02 13.16 -4.40
C LEU A 164 26.49 13.00 -4.07
N VAL A 165 27.02 11.77 -4.16
CA VAL A 165 28.43 11.49 -3.90
C VAL A 165 29.33 12.29 -4.84
N ALA A 166 29.03 12.27 -6.14
CA ALA A 166 29.81 13.01 -7.13
C ALA A 166 29.70 14.54 -6.95
N ASN A 167 28.56 15.04 -6.48
CA ASN A 167 28.44 16.46 -6.11
C ASN A 167 29.32 16.82 -4.90
N ASP A 168 29.46 15.92 -3.92
CA ASP A 168 30.33 16.14 -2.77
C ASP A 168 31.82 16.16 -3.18
N GLU A 169 32.21 15.30 -4.12
CA GLU A 169 33.55 15.34 -4.75
C GLU A 169 33.78 16.66 -5.51
N MET A 170 32.79 17.11 -6.29
CA MET A 170 32.83 18.41 -6.98
C MET A 170 32.89 19.59 -6.01
N ASN A 171 32.20 19.50 -4.86
CA ASN A 171 32.28 20.45 -3.76
C ASN A 171 33.72 20.57 -3.22
N LEU A 172 34.37 19.42 -2.96
CA LEU A 172 35.75 19.37 -2.50
C LEU A 172 36.72 19.93 -3.55
N ALA A 173 36.53 19.61 -4.83
CA ALA A 173 37.35 20.13 -5.93
C ALA A 173 37.27 21.66 -6.03
N ILE A 174 36.06 22.23 -5.96
CA ILE A 174 35.86 23.69 -5.95
C ILE A 174 36.46 24.32 -4.69
N GLY A 175 36.37 23.65 -3.54
CA GLY A 175 37.01 24.08 -2.30
C GLY A 175 38.53 24.17 -2.40
N GLN A 176 39.18 23.16 -2.99
CA GLN A 176 40.62 23.17 -3.26
C GLN A 176 40.99 24.25 -4.27
N PHE A 177 40.18 24.43 -5.31
CA PHE A 177 40.40 25.46 -6.31
C PHE A 177 40.31 26.87 -5.70
N ASN A 178 39.37 27.12 -4.78
CA ASN A 178 39.29 28.38 -4.06
C ASN A 178 40.54 28.66 -3.20
N GLN A 179 41.13 27.62 -2.58
CA GLN A 179 42.38 27.76 -1.84
C GLN A 179 43.54 28.11 -2.78
N TYR A 180 43.60 27.48 -3.95
CA TYR A 180 44.58 27.79 -4.98
C TYR A 180 44.48 29.26 -5.46
N VAL A 181 43.27 29.78 -5.66
CA VAL A 181 43.04 31.19 -6.05
C VAL A 181 43.64 32.19 -5.05
N VAL A 182 43.66 31.86 -3.75
CA VAL A 182 44.30 32.72 -2.73
C VAL A 182 45.79 32.90 -3.00
N SER A 183 46.46 31.88 -3.54
CA SER A 183 47.88 31.95 -3.93
C SER A 183 48.12 32.64 -5.27
N GLN A 184 47.05 32.96 -6.02
CA GLN A 184 47.09 33.55 -7.36
C GLN A 184 46.26 34.84 -7.44
N PRO A 185 46.78 35.96 -6.91
CA PRO A 185 46.03 37.22 -6.83
C PRO A 185 45.50 37.69 -8.20
N GLN A 186 46.25 37.42 -9.26
CA GLN A 186 45.92 37.86 -10.62
C GLN A 186 44.62 37.20 -11.15
N LEU A 187 44.40 35.92 -10.82
CA LEU A 187 43.17 35.21 -11.10
C LEU A 187 42.02 35.71 -10.21
N GLY A 188 42.29 35.88 -8.91
CA GLY A 188 41.29 36.33 -7.94
C GLY A 188 40.68 37.71 -8.22
N TYR A 189 41.45 38.62 -8.84
CA TYR A 189 40.97 39.96 -9.22
C TYR A 189 40.35 40.04 -10.62
N SER A 190 40.35 38.94 -11.38
CA SER A 190 39.75 38.93 -12.71
C SER A 190 38.23 39.13 -12.62
N PRO A 191 37.64 40.13 -13.31
CA PRO A 191 36.19 40.33 -13.31
C PRO A 191 35.41 39.11 -13.79
N ALA A 192 35.96 38.36 -14.77
CA ALA A 192 35.36 37.13 -15.25
C ALA A 192 35.35 36.03 -14.19
N PHE A 193 36.42 35.94 -13.40
CA PHE A 193 36.52 35.01 -12.28
C PHE A 193 35.51 35.34 -11.18
N ILE A 194 35.46 36.60 -10.77
CA ILE A 194 34.54 37.09 -9.73
C ILE A 194 33.08 36.84 -10.15
N GLY A 195 32.74 37.14 -11.40
CA GLY A 195 31.41 36.86 -11.95
C GLY A 195 31.03 35.39 -11.87
N LEU A 196 31.95 34.49 -12.23
CA LEU A 196 31.70 33.05 -12.18
C LEU A 196 31.59 32.52 -10.74
N MET A 197 32.40 33.02 -9.81
CA MET A 197 32.26 32.68 -8.39
C MET A 197 30.90 33.12 -7.83
N TYR A 198 30.40 34.27 -8.27
CA TYR A 198 29.06 34.72 -7.92
C TYR A 198 27.97 33.79 -8.47
N GLU A 199 28.11 33.30 -9.71
CA GLU A 199 27.18 32.31 -10.27
C GLU A 199 27.23 30.96 -9.55
N LEU A 200 28.42 30.47 -9.19
CA LEU A 200 28.59 29.24 -8.42
C LEU A 200 27.99 29.38 -7.02
N ALA A 201 28.27 30.48 -6.31
CA ALA A 201 27.67 30.76 -5.00
C ALA A 201 26.15 30.88 -5.08
N GLY A 202 25.63 31.54 -6.12
CA GLY A 202 24.19 31.61 -6.39
C GLY A 202 23.56 30.25 -6.67
N THR A 203 24.29 29.36 -7.35
CA THR A 203 23.87 27.98 -7.61
C THR A 203 23.85 27.16 -6.32
N GLU A 204 24.87 27.27 -5.47
CA GLU A 204 24.93 26.60 -4.16
C GLU A 204 23.78 27.02 -3.24
N ASN A 205 23.46 28.32 -3.18
CA ASN A 205 22.32 28.81 -2.41
C ASN A 205 20.98 28.23 -2.89
N ARG A 206 20.82 28.04 -4.21
CA ARG A 206 19.65 27.37 -4.78
C ARG A 206 19.64 25.88 -4.47
N ILE A 207 20.78 25.19 -4.57
CA ILE A 207 20.93 23.79 -4.16
C ILE A 207 20.49 23.62 -2.69
N ALA A 208 20.95 24.49 -1.79
CA ALA A 208 20.57 24.44 -0.38
C ALA A 208 19.05 24.58 -0.19
N THR A 209 18.42 25.49 -0.93
CA THR A 209 16.96 25.70 -0.89
C THR A 209 16.20 24.50 -1.44
N GLU A 210 16.58 24.00 -2.63
CA GLU A 210 15.92 22.86 -3.25
C GLU A 210 16.13 21.56 -2.47
N ARG A 211 17.30 21.39 -1.84
CA ARG A 211 17.56 20.29 -0.90
C ARG A 211 16.60 20.33 0.29
N GLN A 212 16.38 21.50 0.88
CA GLN A 212 15.41 21.64 1.97
C GLN A 212 13.99 21.27 1.50
N ARG A 213 13.58 21.74 0.33
CA ARG A 213 12.27 21.41 -0.27
C ARG A 213 12.12 19.92 -0.53
N TYR A 214 13.14 19.28 -1.12
CA TYR A 214 13.17 17.84 -1.34
C TYR A 214 13.08 17.07 -0.03
N ASN A 215 13.86 17.44 0.98
CA ASN A 215 13.80 16.77 2.29
C ASN A 215 12.42 16.90 2.94
N GLN A 216 11.74 18.03 2.76
CA GLN A 216 10.37 18.20 3.25
C GLN A 216 9.39 17.26 2.53
N THR A 217 9.45 17.14 1.20
CA THR A 217 8.57 16.21 0.46
C THR A 217 8.87 14.75 0.81
N VAL A 218 10.15 14.38 0.99
CA VAL A 218 10.56 13.06 1.48
C VAL A 218 9.99 12.78 2.86
N GLN A 219 10.09 13.74 3.79
CA GLN A 219 9.52 13.60 5.13
C GLN A 219 8.02 13.33 5.08
N GLU A 220 7.28 14.14 4.33
CA GLU A 220 5.83 14.00 4.17
C GLU A 220 5.44 12.67 3.51
N TYR A 221 6.20 12.23 2.50
CA TYR A 221 6.02 10.95 1.83
C TYR A 221 6.27 9.78 2.79
N ASN A 222 7.45 9.72 3.42
CA ASN A 222 7.82 8.63 4.33
C ASN A 222 6.89 8.57 5.55
N GLN A 223 6.49 9.71 6.12
CA GLN A 223 5.53 9.75 7.23
C GLN A 223 4.17 9.21 6.80
N TYR A 224 3.68 9.58 5.62
CA TYR A 224 2.41 9.08 5.11
C TYR A 224 2.45 7.58 4.81
N LEU A 225 3.60 7.09 4.33
CA LEU A 225 3.89 5.70 4.02
C LEU A 225 3.90 4.81 5.27
N GLN A 226 4.60 5.24 6.33
CA GLN A 226 4.74 4.48 7.58
C GLN A 226 3.47 4.48 8.46
N ARG A 227 2.56 5.43 8.25
CA ARG A 227 1.38 5.59 9.10
C ARG A 227 0.38 4.45 8.91
N PHE A 228 -0.03 3.78 9.99
CA PHE A 228 -1.17 2.85 9.95
C PHE A 228 -2.48 3.61 9.71
N PRO A 229 -3.39 3.12 8.85
CA PRO A 229 -3.33 1.84 8.10
C PRO A 229 -2.63 1.89 6.73
N ASN A 230 -2.14 3.05 6.28
CA ASN A 230 -1.50 3.21 4.96
C ASN A 230 -0.30 2.30 4.74
N SER A 231 0.45 1.98 5.80
CA SER A 231 1.62 1.08 5.73
C SER A 231 1.29 -0.32 5.19
N ILE A 232 0.05 -0.78 5.35
CA ILE A 232 -0.42 -2.05 4.75
C ILE A 232 -0.50 -1.90 3.23
N VAL A 233 -1.11 -0.82 2.74
CA VAL A 233 -1.20 -0.53 1.30
C VAL A 233 0.19 -0.33 0.73
N ALA A 234 1.06 0.40 1.43
CA ALA A 234 2.45 0.58 1.04
C ALA A 234 3.18 -0.77 0.83
N ALA A 235 3.07 -1.68 1.80
CA ALA A 235 3.71 -2.99 1.73
C ALA A 235 3.14 -3.87 0.60
N ILE A 236 1.82 -3.87 0.39
CA ILE A 236 1.16 -4.67 -0.66
C ILE A 236 1.55 -4.19 -2.06
N PHE A 237 1.63 -2.88 -2.27
CA PHE A 237 1.91 -2.28 -3.58
C PHE A 237 3.40 -1.94 -3.80
N GLY A 238 4.28 -2.29 -2.86
CA GLY A 238 5.73 -2.13 -3.01
C GLY A 238 6.22 -0.67 -2.98
N PHE A 239 5.52 0.22 -2.27
CA PHE A 239 6.02 1.57 -2.06
C PHE A 239 7.10 1.58 -0.97
N GLU A 240 8.26 2.10 -1.31
CA GLU A 240 9.44 2.16 -0.44
C GLU A 240 9.77 3.59 -0.03
N GLU A 241 10.33 3.75 1.16
CA GLU A 241 10.80 5.04 1.67
C GLU A 241 11.86 5.67 0.77
N LYS A 242 11.87 7.00 0.69
CA LYS A 242 12.90 7.75 -0.01
C LYS A 242 13.97 8.25 0.95
N PRO A 243 15.25 8.22 0.55
CA PRO A 243 16.32 8.76 1.37
C PRO A 243 16.23 10.29 1.41
N PHE A 244 16.63 10.88 2.54
CA PHE A 244 16.85 12.32 2.63
C PHE A 244 18.15 12.69 1.93
N PHE A 245 18.17 13.85 1.28
CA PHE A 245 19.40 14.48 0.84
C PHE A 245 20.05 15.19 2.04
N ARG A 246 20.97 14.49 2.70
CA ARG A 246 21.78 15.04 3.79
C ARG A 246 23.02 15.70 3.22
N ALA A 247 23.47 16.79 3.85
CA ALA A 247 24.86 17.21 3.71
C ALA A 247 25.68 16.20 4.52
N GLU A 248 26.46 15.34 3.87
CA GLU A 248 27.35 14.48 4.63
C GLU A 248 28.46 15.33 5.26
N ASN A 249 28.37 15.46 6.57
CA ASN A 249 29.52 15.53 7.45
C ASN A 249 29.20 14.67 8.67
N THR A 250 29.03 13.36 8.47
CA THR A 250 28.98 12.44 9.61
C THR A 250 29.40 11.02 9.22
N GLN A 251 30.71 10.82 9.09
CA GLN A 251 31.30 9.78 9.90
C GLN A 251 31.04 10.18 11.36
N VAL A 252 29.86 9.84 11.93
CA VAL A 252 29.79 9.70 13.38
C VAL A 252 30.59 8.44 13.64
N PRO A 253 31.72 8.49 14.36
CA PRO A 253 32.36 7.26 14.81
C PRO A 253 31.31 6.49 15.62
N LYS A 254 31.00 5.26 15.21
CA LYS A 254 30.22 4.37 16.06
C LYS A 254 31.02 4.23 17.35
N ILE A 255 30.45 4.71 18.45
CA ILE A 255 30.97 4.41 19.77
C ILE A 255 30.60 2.94 20.00
N GLU A 256 31.60 2.06 19.91
CA GLU A 256 31.53 0.72 20.51
C GLU A 256 31.59 0.83 22.04
#